data_AF-A0A960DU78-F1
#
_entry.id   AF-A0A960DU78-F1
#
_cell.length_a   1.000
_cell.length_b   1.000
_cell.length_c   1.000
_cell.angle_alpha   90.00
_cell.angle_beta   90.00
_cell.angle_gamma   90.00
#
_symmetry.space_group_name_H-M   'P 1'
#
loop_
_entity.id
_entity.type
_entity.pdbx_description
1 polymer ?
#
loop_
_entity_poly.entity_id
_entity_poly.type
_entity_poly.pdbx_seq_one_letter_code
_entity_poly.pdbx_strand_id
1 'polypeptide(L)'
;MGLFGRGDKTFTMRTDLLSIGEDYWITDDDGERAYRVDGAAIRDRFALLDAEGREVATIRERTFGRDRMVIELASGRKAVVKRDGDRYDIDVEDGRNLRAHGDLIGHDYEIEKRGPGGKVAEISRKRLRLRETYEVEVEADQDPALMLAIAVAIEALGRQ
;
A
#
# COMPACT_ATOMS: atom_id res chain seq x y z
N MET A 1 -17.31 9.45 -3.44
CA MET A 1 -17.82 9.44 -4.83
C MET A 1 -16.73 8.75 -5.64
N GLY A 2 -16.79 7.41 -5.74
CA GLY A 2 -15.74 6.63 -6.42
C GLY A 2 -15.82 6.86 -7.93
N LEU A 3 -14.73 7.35 -8.51
CA LEU A 3 -14.57 7.56 -9.95
C LEU A 3 -14.01 6.33 -10.68
N PHE A 4 -13.92 5.19 -10.00
CA PHE A 4 -13.37 3.95 -10.56
C PHE A 4 -14.41 3.25 -11.44
N GLY A 5 -13.97 2.82 -12.63
CA GLY A 5 -14.83 2.22 -13.66
C GLY A 5 -14.58 0.72 -13.80
N ARG A 6 -15.63 0.01 -14.24
CA ARG A 6 -15.70 -1.45 -14.49
C ARG A 6 -14.35 -2.09 -14.86
N GLY A 7 -13.69 -2.69 -13.87
CA GLY A 7 -12.40 -3.39 -14.01
C GLY A 7 -11.40 -3.07 -12.91
N ASP A 8 -11.71 -2.08 -12.08
CA ASP A 8 -11.08 -1.83 -10.79
C ASP A 8 -11.07 -3.07 -9.90
N LYS A 9 -10.01 -3.19 -9.11
CA LYS A 9 -9.84 -4.29 -8.15
C LYS A 9 -9.86 -3.72 -6.75
N THR A 10 -10.78 -4.21 -5.94
CA THR A 10 -10.87 -3.87 -4.53
C THR A 10 -10.16 -4.94 -3.72
N PHE A 11 -9.29 -4.50 -2.81
CA PHE A 11 -8.58 -5.37 -1.90
C PHE A 11 -8.95 -5.00 -0.48
N THR A 12 -9.27 -6.00 0.34
CA THR A 12 -9.53 -5.81 1.75
C THR A 12 -8.33 -6.28 2.55
N MET A 13 -7.66 -5.33 3.20
CA MET A 13 -6.54 -5.58 4.10
C MET A 13 -7.06 -5.60 5.54
N ARG A 14 -6.94 -6.76 6.19
CA ARG A 14 -7.32 -6.90 7.60
C ARG A 14 -6.07 -6.88 8.47
N THR A 15 -5.78 -5.71 9.01
CA THR A 15 -4.72 -5.55 10.01
C THR A 15 -5.31 -5.85 11.39
N ASP A 16 -4.70 -6.77 12.14
CA ASP A 16 -4.90 -6.86 13.58
C ASP A 16 -3.93 -5.85 14.23
N LEU A 17 -4.38 -4.61 14.49
CA LEU A 17 -3.55 -3.41 14.74
C LEU A 17 -2.62 -3.42 15.97
N LEU A 18 -2.57 -4.52 16.70
CA LEU A 18 -1.87 -4.59 17.99
C LEU A 18 -0.45 -5.15 17.93
N SER A 19 -0.01 -5.71 16.79
CA SER A 19 1.30 -6.35 16.71
C SER A 19 2.10 -5.94 15.49
N ILE A 20 3.07 -5.07 15.71
CA ILE A 20 4.14 -4.77 14.76
C ILE A 20 4.93 -6.06 14.49
N GLY A 21 4.98 -6.52 13.24
CA GLY A 21 5.80 -7.67 12.80
C GLY A 21 5.05 -8.98 12.61
N GLU A 22 3.72 -9.02 12.81
CA GLU A 22 2.93 -10.21 12.49
C GLU A 22 2.50 -10.20 11.01
N ASP A 23 2.38 -11.40 10.45
CA ASP A 23 1.90 -11.60 9.09
C ASP A 23 0.38 -11.42 9.00
N TYR A 24 -0.09 -10.81 7.91
CA TYR A 24 -1.52 -10.62 7.66
C TYR A 24 -1.87 -10.90 6.20
N TRP A 25 -3.13 -11.27 5.98
CA TRP A 25 -3.66 -11.59 4.67
C TRP A 25 -4.47 -10.42 4.11
N ILE A 26 -4.30 -10.18 2.81
CA ILE A 26 -5.07 -9.26 2.00
C ILE A 26 -5.99 -10.12 1.12
N THR A 27 -7.28 -9.87 1.19
CA THR A 27 -8.26 -10.54 0.35
C THR A 27 -8.66 -9.66 -0.82
N ASP A 28 -9.10 -10.23 -1.94
CA ASP A 28 -9.73 -9.45 -3.01
C ASP A 28 -11.24 -9.22 -2.74
N ASP A 29 -11.96 -8.69 -3.72
CA ASP A 29 -13.40 -8.42 -3.71
C ASP A 29 -14.24 -9.69 -3.48
N ASP A 30 -13.80 -10.85 -3.99
CA ASP A 30 -14.48 -12.13 -3.74
C ASP A 30 -14.25 -12.67 -2.31
N GLY A 31 -13.37 -12.03 -1.54
CA GLY A 31 -12.96 -12.48 -0.20
C GLY A 31 -11.93 -13.60 -0.22
N GLU A 32 -11.38 -13.93 -1.40
CA GLU A 32 -10.28 -14.88 -1.53
C GLU A 32 -8.95 -14.23 -1.13
N ARG A 33 -8.04 -15.02 -0.56
CA ARG A 33 -6.71 -14.52 -0.15
C ARG A 33 -5.87 -14.26 -1.39
N ALA A 34 -5.64 -13.00 -1.72
CA ALA A 34 -4.87 -12.59 -2.88
C ALA A 34 -3.39 -12.38 -2.56
N TYR A 35 -3.10 -11.75 -1.42
CA TYR A 35 -1.74 -11.47 -0.98
C TYR A 35 -1.58 -11.70 0.52
N ARG A 36 -0.34 -11.85 0.96
CA ARG A 36 0.05 -11.90 2.37
C ARG A 36 1.20 -10.94 2.60
N VAL A 37 1.10 -10.13 3.64
CA VAL A 37 2.24 -9.34 4.11
C VAL A 37 2.92 -10.12 5.21
N ASP A 38 4.20 -10.38 5.04
CA ASP A 38 5.07 -11.02 6.01
C ASP A 38 5.97 -9.95 6.65
N GLY A 39 5.74 -9.70 7.94
CA GLY A 39 6.53 -8.78 8.77
C GLY A 39 7.65 -9.46 9.55
N ALA A 40 7.90 -10.75 9.33
CA ALA A 40 8.73 -11.57 10.21
C ALA A 40 10.24 -11.37 10.01
N ALA A 41 10.66 -10.68 8.95
CA ALA A 41 12.05 -10.79 8.48
C ALA A 41 13.07 -9.85 9.14
N ILE A 42 12.71 -8.62 9.56
CA ILE A 42 13.57 -7.64 10.26
C ILE A 42 12.68 -6.46 10.66
N ARG A 43 12.97 -5.78 11.77
CA ARG A 43 12.19 -4.65 12.35
C ARG A 43 11.86 -3.49 11.38
N ASP A 44 12.44 -3.49 10.19
CA ASP A 44 12.37 -2.43 9.17
C ASP A 44 12.21 -3.00 7.73
N ARG A 45 11.78 -4.27 7.58
CA ARG A 45 11.53 -4.93 6.29
C ARG A 45 10.21 -5.73 6.31
N PHE A 46 9.36 -5.48 5.33
CA PHE A 46 8.14 -6.23 5.03
C PHE A 46 8.27 -6.93 3.66
N ALA A 47 7.74 -8.14 3.54
CA ALA A 47 7.64 -8.84 2.27
C ALA A 47 6.17 -9.01 1.90
N LEU A 48 5.80 -8.65 0.67
CA LEU A 48 4.50 -8.96 0.10
C LEU A 48 4.63 -10.26 -0.69
N LEU A 49 3.87 -11.26 -0.27
CA LEU A 49 3.75 -12.56 -0.89
C LEU A 49 2.41 -12.62 -1.63
N ASP A 50 2.33 -13.37 -2.73
CA ASP A 50 1.05 -13.70 -3.35
C ASP A 50 0.36 -14.88 -2.65
N ALA A 51 -0.81 -15.28 -3.16
CA ALA A 51 -1.59 -16.42 -2.67
C ALA A 51 -0.82 -17.75 -2.64
N GLU A 52 0.19 -17.91 -3.51
CA GLU A 52 1.05 -19.10 -3.58
C GLU A 52 2.25 -19.01 -2.61
N GLY A 53 2.42 -17.88 -1.91
CA GLY A 53 3.53 -17.62 -1.02
C GLY A 53 4.81 -17.19 -1.73
N ARG A 54 4.72 -16.75 -3.00
CA ARG A 54 5.86 -16.21 -3.74
C ARG A 54 6.04 -14.73 -3.42
N GLU A 55 7.25 -14.29 -3.10
CA GLU A 55 7.55 -12.88 -2.86
C GLU A 55 7.34 -12.07 -4.15
N VAL A 56 6.36 -11.17 -4.13
CA VAL A 56 6.01 -10.28 -5.25
C VAL A 56 6.51 -8.86 -5.03
N ALA A 57 6.72 -8.46 -3.77
CA ALA A 57 7.36 -7.19 -3.44
C ALA A 57 8.12 -7.28 -2.12
N THR A 58 9.21 -6.53 -2.00
CA THR A 58 9.88 -6.25 -0.73
C THR A 58 9.72 -4.76 -0.43
N ILE A 59 9.25 -4.42 0.77
CA ILE A 59 9.22 -3.06 1.31
C ILE A 59 10.25 -2.95 2.43
N ARG A 60 11.13 -1.95 2.40
CA ARG A 60 12.16 -1.76 3.43
C ARG A 60 12.49 -0.30 3.70
N GLU A 61 12.84 0.00 4.94
CA GLU A 61 13.35 1.33 5.30
C GLU A 61 14.72 1.57 4.66
N ARG A 62 14.96 2.77 4.15
CA ARG A 62 16.29 3.17 3.71
C ARG A 62 17.11 3.62 4.93
N THR A 63 18.25 2.99 5.17
CA THR A 63 19.14 3.15 6.34
C THR A 63 19.62 4.59 6.65
N PHE A 64 19.32 5.59 5.81
CA PHE A 64 19.75 6.99 5.98
C PHE A 64 18.59 7.99 5.83
N GLY A 65 17.55 7.80 6.65
CA GLY A 65 16.43 8.72 6.80
C GLY A 65 15.12 7.98 7.01
N ARG A 66 14.56 8.05 8.23
CA ARG A 66 13.28 7.42 8.64
C ARG A 66 12.03 8.00 7.96
N ASP A 67 12.24 8.86 6.97
CA ASP A 67 11.18 9.54 6.21
C ASP A 67 10.91 8.89 4.85
N ARG A 68 11.61 7.79 4.52
CA ARG A 68 11.50 7.14 3.20
C ARG A 68 11.54 5.62 3.27
N MET A 69 10.64 5.00 2.51
CA MET A 69 10.53 3.56 2.31
C MET A 69 10.85 3.21 0.85
N VAL A 70 11.55 2.09 0.63
CA VAL A 70 11.87 1.56 -0.71
C VAL A 70 11.06 0.30 -0.94
N ILE A 71 10.38 0.24 -2.08
CA ILE A 71 9.62 -0.89 -2.57
C ILE A 71 10.36 -1.49 -3.77
N GLU A 72 10.63 -2.78 -3.74
CA GLU A 72 11.26 -3.54 -4.82
C GLU A 72 10.30 -4.66 -5.22
N LEU A 73 9.71 -4.56 -6.41
CA LEU A 73 8.84 -5.59 -6.96
C LEU A 73 9.69 -6.75 -7.50
N ALA A 74 9.12 -7.96 -7.47
CA ALA A 74 9.74 -9.15 -8.07
C ALA A 74 9.95 -9.01 -9.59
N SER A 75 9.19 -8.12 -10.25
CA SER A 75 9.40 -7.74 -11.64
C SER A 75 10.68 -6.92 -11.89
N GLY A 76 11.40 -6.55 -10.83
CA GLY A 76 12.60 -5.70 -10.90
C GLY A 76 12.30 -4.20 -10.80
N ARG A 77 11.03 -3.80 -10.91
CA ARG A 77 10.59 -2.40 -10.75
C ARG A 77 10.78 -1.93 -9.31
N LYS A 78 11.30 -0.71 -9.15
CA LYS A 78 11.46 -0.08 -7.84
C LYS A 78 10.55 1.12 -7.68
N ALA A 79 10.11 1.36 -6.45
CA ALA A 79 9.43 2.59 -6.07
C ALA A 79 9.98 3.10 -4.74
N VAL A 80 9.98 4.42 -4.55
CA VAL A 80 10.40 5.07 -3.31
C VAL A 80 9.24 5.91 -2.81
N VAL A 81 8.79 5.62 -1.60
CA VAL A 81 7.77 6.40 -0.90
C VAL A 81 8.48 7.33 0.07
N LYS A 82 8.23 8.63 -0.03
CA LYS A 82 8.81 9.68 0.81
C LYS A 82 7.70 10.46 1.49
N ARG A 83 7.81 10.67 2.80
CA ARG A 83 6.96 11.59 3.54
C ARG A 83 7.33 13.04 3.20
N ASP A 84 6.31 13.87 2.95
CA ASP A 84 6.42 15.29 2.61
C ASP A 84 5.30 16.05 3.35
N GLY A 85 5.54 16.35 4.64
CA GLY A 85 4.54 16.90 5.56
C GLY A 85 3.39 15.92 5.81
N ASP A 86 2.18 16.34 5.46
CA ASP A 86 0.93 15.55 5.52
C ASP A 86 0.68 14.72 4.24
N ARG A 87 1.63 14.71 3.30
CA ARG A 87 1.52 13.99 2.03
C ARG A 87 2.65 12.98 1.88
N TYR A 88 2.48 12.05 0.95
CA TYR A 88 3.53 11.11 0.57
C TYR A 88 3.78 11.21 -0.94
N ASP A 89 5.03 11.47 -1.32
CA ASP A 89 5.48 11.40 -2.70
C ASP A 89 5.96 9.99 -3.01
N ILE A 90 5.51 9.41 -4.13
CA ILE A 90 5.92 8.09 -4.58
C ILE A 90 6.60 8.21 -5.95
N ASP A 91 7.91 7.96 -5.99
CA ASP A 91 8.68 7.95 -7.22
C ASP A 91 8.87 6.49 -7.68
N VAL A 92 8.28 6.11 -8.80
CA VAL A 92 8.45 4.79 -9.42
C VAL A 92 9.51 4.88 -10.50
N GLU A 93 10.44 3.92 -10.54
CA GLU A 93 11.62 3.90 -11.44
C GLU A 93 11.25 3.98 -12.94
N ASP A 94 10.04 3.56 -13.28
CA ASP A 94 9.42 3.63 -14.60
C ASP A 94 9.05 5.06 -15.05
N GLY A 95 9.46 6.09 -14.30
CA GLY A 95 9.16 7.51 -14.55
C GLY A 95 7.77 7.94 -14.10
N ARG A 96 6.99 7.03 -13.51
CA ARG A 96 5.69 7.33 -12.91
C ARG A 96 5.90 7.95 -11.53
N ASN A 97 5.43 9.18 -11.38
CA ASN A 97 5.39 9.84 -10.09
C ASN A 97 3.95 9.87 -9.61
N LEU A 98 3.71 9.32 -8.43
CA LEU A 98 2.41 9.34 -7.77
C LEU A 98 2.50 10.20 -6.51
N ARG A 99 1.34 10.67 -6.05
CA ARG A 99 1.23 11.41 -4.81
C ARG A 99 0.06 10.86 -4.02
N ALA A 100 0.31 10.45 -2.79
CA ALA A 100 -0.73 10.14 -1.85
C ALA A 100 -1.01 11.35 -0.96
N HIS A 101 -2.28 11.72 -0.86
CA HIS A 101 -2.75 12.76 0.04
C HIS A 101 -4.05 12.29 0.69
N GLY A 102 -4.28 12.69 1.93
CA GLY A 102 -5.39 12.15 2.70
C GLY A 102 -5.47 12.70 4.11
N ASP A 103 -6.47 12.25 4.83
CA ASP A 103 -6.68 12.62 6.22
C ASP A 103 -5.94 11.60 7.12
N LEU A 104 -4.81 12.02 7.70
CA LEU A 104 -4.00 11.18 8.59
C LEU A 104 -4.79 10.64 9.79
N ILE A 105 -5.90 11.29 10.18
CA ILE A 105 -6.73 10.90 11.32
C ILE A 105 -7.82 9.91 10.89
N GLY A 106 -8.36 10.06 9.67
CA GLY A 106 -9.32 9.13 9.07
C GLY A 106 -8.72 7.80 8.60
N HIS A 107 -7.41 7.82 8.26
CA HIS A 107 -6.74 6.78 7.48
C HIS A 107 -7.33 6.60 6.07
N ASP A 108 -7.92 7.67 5.53
CA ASP A 108 -8.41 7.71 4.16
C ASP A 108 -7.34 8.42 3.30
N TYR A 109 -6.73 7.67 2.39
CA TYR A 109 -5.66 8.14 1.50
C TYR A 109 -6.05 7.96 0.04
N GLU A 110 -5.95 9.01 -0.76
CA GLU A 110 -6.10 8.94 -2.20
C GLU A 110 -4.72 8.98 -2.85
N ILE A 111 -4.44 8.05 -3.77
CA ILE A 111 -3.21 8.00 -4.56
C ILE A 111 -3.52 8.49 -5.96
N GLU A 112 -2.81 9.52 -6.42
CA GLU A 112 -3.02 10.18 -7.70
C GLU A 112 -1.74 10.22 -8.54
N LYS A 113 -1.87 10.25 -9.87
CA LYS A 113 -0.74 10.52 -10.78
C LYS A 113 -0.30 11.99 -10.65
N ARG A 114 1.00 12.25 -10.51
CA ARG A 114 1.56 13.61 -10.45
C ARG A 114 1.59 14.23 -11.85
N GLY A 115 0.55 15.01 -12.20
CA GLY A 115 0.42 15.68 -13.51
C GLY A 115 -1.03 15.67 -14.01
N PRO A 116 -1.27 15.79 -15.34
CA PRO A 116 -2.60 15.54 -15.90
C PRO A 116 -2.90 14.04 -15.81
N GLY A 117 -3.49 13.63 -14.69
CA GLY A 117 -3.87 12.25 -14.42
C GLY A 117 -4.87 12.20 -13.27
N GLY A 118 -5.74 11.18 -13.30
CA GLY A 118 -6.74 10.96 -12.26
C GLY A 118 -6.20 10.13 -11.09
N LYS A 119 -7.08 9.91 -10.13
CA LYS A 119 -6.88 8.97 -9.03
C LYS A 119 -6.62 7.56 -9.55
N VAL A 120 -5.58 6.92 -9.03
CA VAL A 120 -5.15 5.57 -9.42
C VAL A 120 -5.43 4.51 -8.36
N ALA A 121 -5.54 4.93 -7.11
CA ALA A 121 -5.95 4.06 -6.02
C ALA A 121 -6.54 4.89 -4.88
N GLU A 122 -7.44 4.27 -4.11
CA GLU A 122 -8.00 4.82 -2.89
C GLU A 122 -7.82 3.82 -1.76
N ILE A 123 -7.37 4.30 -0.61
CA ILE A 123 -7.27 3.52 0.62
C ILE A 123 -8.30 4.13 1.57
N SER A 124 -9.35 3.39 1.89
CA SER A 124 -10.45 3.86 2.71
C SER A 124 -10.62 2.96 3.93
N ARG A 125 -10.80 3.55 5.11
CA ARG A 125 -10.97 2.76 6.35
C ARG A 125 -12.40 2.28 6.48
N LYS A 126 -12.61 0.97 6.55
CA LYS A 126 -13.91 0.40 6.94
C LYS A 126 -14.06 0.37 8.46
N ARG A 127 -14.97 1.19 8.99
CA ARG A 127 -15.43 1.08 10.39
C ARG A 127 -16.35 -0.13 10.57
N LEU A 128 -15.76 -1.32 10.65
CA LEU A 128 -16.43 -2.50 11.20
C LEU A 128 -16.19 -2.55 12.72
N ARG A 129 -17.21 -2.99 13.46
CA ARG A 129 -17.17 -2.99 14.93
C ARG A 129 -16.11 -4.00 15.38
N LEU A 130 -15.02 -3.50 15.99
CA LEU A 130 -13.94 -4.22 16.70
C LEU A 130 -12.64 -4.57 15.94
N ARG A 131 -12.54 -4.42 14.61
CA ARG A 131 -11.29 -4.67 13.84
C ARG A 131 -11.11 -3.59 12.79
N GLU A 132 -9.93 -2.97 12.71
CA GLU A 132 -9.70 -1.96 11.68
C GLU A 132 -9.35 -2.68 10.38
N THR A 133 -10.27 -2.60 9.42
CA THR A 133 -10.13 -3.18 8.09
C THR A 133 -9.95 -2.03 7.12
N TYR A 134 -8.96 -2.14 6.24
CA TYR A 134 -8.69 -1.15 5.21
C TYR A 134 -9.12 -1.72 3.87
N GLU A 135 -9.77 -0.91 3.07
CA GLU A 135 -10.14 -1.23 1.69
C GLU A 135 -9.20 -0.45 0.78
N VAL A 136 -8.55 -1.14 -0.16
CA VAL A 136 -7.65 -0.57 -1.15
C VAL A 136 -8.26 -0.82 -2.52
N GLU A 137 -8.86 0.21 -3.10
CA GLU A 137 -9.38 0.21 -4.46
C GLU A 137 -8.25 0.58 -5.41
N VAL A 138 -8.01 -0.25 -6.43
CA VAL A 138 -6.93 -0.07 -7.40
C VAL A 138 -7.52 0.03 -8.80
N GLU A 139 -7.14 1.07 -9.54
CA GLU A 139 -7.53 1.25 -10.95
C GLU A 139 -7.02 0.07 -11.80
N ALA A 140 -7.82 -0.36 -12.78
CA ALA A 140 -7.56 -1.52 -13.63
C ALA A 140 -6.21 -1.49 -14.37
N ASP A 141 -5.67 -0.30 -14.67
CA ASP A 141 -4.41 -0.10 -15.37
C ASP A 141 -3.18 -0.16 -14.43
N GLN A 142 -3.41 -0.31 -13.13
CA GLN A 142 -2.36 -0.32 -12.12
C GLN A 142 -2.00 -1.73 -11.66
N ASP A 143 -0.77 -1.82 -11.16
CA ASP A 143 -0.22 -3.02 -10.57
C ASP A 143 -0.70 -3.13 -9.12
N PRO A 144 -1.52 -4.13 -8.76
CA PRO A 144 -2.04 -4.26 -7.41
C PRO A 144 -0.96 -4.47 -6.36
N ALA A 145 0.09 -5.24 -6.69
CA ALA A 145 1.18 -5.50 -5.77
C ALA A 145 1.94 -4.20 -5.44
N LEU A 146 2.12 -3.31 -6.43
CA LEU A 146 2.68 -1.99 -6.18
C LEU A 146 1.78 -1.15 -5.27
N MET A 147 0.47 -1.08 -5.55
CA MET A 147 -0.44 -0.24 -4.77
C MET A 147 -0.57 -0.71 -3.33
N LEU A 148 -0.67 -2.03 -3.12
CA LEU A 148 -0.65 -2.62 -1.79
C LEU A 148 0.67 -2.36 -1.07
N ALA A 149 1.82 -2.51 -1.74
CA ALA A 149 3.11 -2.19 -1.15
C ALA A 149 3.24 -0.70 -0.76
N ILE A 150 2.68 0.21 -1.56
CA ILE A 150 2.63 1.65 -1.24
C ILE A 150 1.77 1.88 0.00
N ALA A 151 0.59 1.25 0.10
CA ALA A 151 -0.28 1.36 1.28
C ALA A 151 0.46 0.94 2.56
N VAL A 152 1.16 -0.21 2.52
CA VAL A 152 1.98 -0.71 3.64
C VAL A 152 3.11 0.27 3.98
N ALA A 153 3.78 0.83 2.98
CA ALA A 153 4.85 1.81 3.18
C ALA A 153 4.34 3.12 3.83
N ILE A 154 3.17 3.61 3.41
CA ILE A 154 2.52 4.79 3.99
C ILE A 154 2.13 4.52 5.45
N GLU A 155 1.52 3.38 5.74
CA GLU A 155 1.13 2.99 7.11
C GLU A 155 2.36 2.93 8.04
N ALA A 156 3.45 2.33 7.56
CA ALA A 156 4.71 2.27 8.31
C ALA A 156 5.30 3.67 8.59
N LEU A 157 5.20 4.61 7.64
CA LEU A 157 5.68 5.99 7.82
C LEU A 157 4.77 6.86 8.70
N GLY A 158 3.45 6.61 8.66
CA GLY A 158 2.42 7.42 9.32
C GLY A 158 2.23 7.16 10.82
N ARG A 159 2.75 6.05 11.35
CA ARG A 159 2.59 5.65 12.76
C ARG A 159 3.54 6.38 13.75
N GLN A 160 4.08 7.55 13.37
CA GLN A 160 5.03 8.35 14.16
C GLN A 160 4.39 9.56 14.83
#